data_AF-A0A2S5GTT5-F1
#
_entry.id   AF-A0A2S5GTT5-F1
#
_cell.length_a   1.000
_cell.length_b   1.000
_cell.length_c   1.000
_cell.angle_alpha   90.00
_cell.angle_beta   90.00
_cell.angle_gamma   90.00
#
_symmetry.space_group_name_H-M   'P 1'
#
loop_
_entity.id
_entity.type
_entity.pdbx_description
1 polymer ?
#
loop_
_entity_poly.entity_id
_entity_poly.type
_entity_poly.pdbx_seq_one_letter_code
_entity_poly.pdbx_strand_id
1 'polypeptide(L)' 'MKDTLSAPQIKLRIPAEMRDWLQDCAQRNFRSMNAEIAHRLQQTRERENAPELGPSEALDAQ' A
#
# COMPACT_ATOMS: atom_id res chain seq x y z
N MET A 1 14.61 7.75 -4.55
CA MET A 1 15.05 7.10 -3.29
C MET A 1 15.98 8.01 -2.48
N LYS A 2 15.75 9.34 -2.43
CA LYS A 2 16.58 10.26 -1.63
C LYS A 2 15.85 10.73 -0.36
N ASP A 3 14.52 10.66 -0.36
CA ASP A 3 13.67 11.21 0.70
C ASP A 3 13.39 10.21 1.85
N THR A 4 13.55 8.91 1.62
CA THR A 4 13.31 7.88 2.65
C THR A 4 14.44 7.74 3.66
N LEU A 5 15.63 8.28 3.36
CA LEU A 5 16.78 8.24 4.28
C LEU A 5 16.66 9.26 5.41
N SER A 6 15.95 10.36 5.17
CA SER A 6 15.69 11.42 6.16
C SER A 6 14.31 11.28 6.83
N ALA A 7 13.50 10.30 6.41
CA ALA A 7 12.18 10.08 6.96
C ALA A 7 12.26 9.48 8.39
N PRO A 8 11.32 9.83 9.29
CA PRO A 8 11.30 9.27 10.64
C PRO A 8 11.09 7.75 10.60
N GLN A 9 11.94 7.02 11.31
CA GLN A 9 11.86 5.56 11.39
C GLN A 9 10.80 5.13 12.41
N ILE A 10 9.89 4.24 11.99
CA ILE A 10 8.87 3.64 12.86
C ILE A 10 9.30 2.23 13.26
N LYS A 11 9.20 1.90 14.54
CA LYS A 11 9.42 0.53 15.06
C LYS A 11 8.08 -0.20 15.14
N LEU A 12 7.84 -1.13 14.22
CA LEU A 12 6.62 -1.93 14.18
C LEU A 12 6.80 -3.27 14.91
N ARG A 13 5.78 -3.68 15.66
CA ARG A 13 5.67 -5.04 16.21
C ARG A 13 4.57 -5.76 15.46
N ILE A 14 4.95 -6.79 14.70
CA ILE A 14 4.03 -7.57 13.86
C ILE A 14 4.27 -9.06 14.10
N PRO A 15 3.26 -9.92 13.91
CA PRO A 15 3.44 -11.37 13.94
C PRO A 15 4.50 -11.83 12.94
N ALA A 16 5.24 -12.88 13.28
CA ALA A 16 6.32 -13.41 12.44
C ALA A 16 5.80 -13.84 11.05
N GLU A 17 4.66 -14.52 11.01
CA GLU A 17 4.00 -14.93 9.76
C GLU A 17 3.76 -13.73 8.83
N MET A 18 3.27 -12.61 9.37
CA MET A 18 3.00 -11.41 8.58
C MET A 18 4.30 -10.78 8.06
N ARG A 19 5.37 -10.79 8.85
CA ARG A 19 6.69 -10.32 8.41
C ARG A 19 7.21 -11.15 7.23
N ASP A 20 7.12 -12.47 7.33
CA ASP A 20 7.64 -13.38 6.29
C ASP A 20 6.83 -13.25 5.00
N TRP A 21 5.51 -13.12 5.11
CA TRP A 21 4.65 -12.84 3.97
C TRP A 21 4.98 -11.50 3.29
N LEU A 22 5.22 -10.43 4.06
CA LEU A 22 5.65 -9.14 3.50
C LEU A 22 7.02 -9.26 2.81
N GLN A 23 7.91 -10.12 3.31
CA GLN A 23 9.24 -10.34 2.72
C GLN A 23 9.14 -11.00 1.36
N ASP A 24 8.31 -12.04 1.22
CA ASP A 24 8.02 -12.70 -0.05
C ASP A 24 7.37 -11.74 -1.04
N CYS A 25 6.38 -10.96 -0.60
CA CYS A 25 5.74 -9.94 -1.44
C CYS A 25 6.74 -8.90 -1.97
N ALA A 26 7.62 -8.40 -1.11
CA ALA A 26 8.64 -7.42 -1.49
C ALA A 26 9.60 -7.99 -2.55
N GLN A 27 10.04 -9.25 -2.37
CA GLN A 27 10.91 -9.95 -3.34
C GLN A 27 10.23 -10.09 -4.71
N ARG A 28 8.97 -10.56 -4.73
CA ARG A 28 8.19 -10.72 -5.97
C ARG A 28 7.97 -9.40 -6.71
N ASN A 29 7.83 -8.32 -5.96
CA ASN A 29 7.61 -6.98 -6.51
C ASN A 29 8.90 -6.23 -6.82
N PHE A 30 10.08 -6.86 -6.66
CA PHE A 30 11.40 -6.23 -6.85
C PHE A 30 11.58 -4.94 -6.04
N ARG A 31 11.05 -4.93 -4.81
CA ARG A 31 11.08 -3.79 -3.87
C ARG A 31 11.78 -4.17 -2.58
N SER A 32 12.32 -3.18 -1.88
CA SER A 32 12.71 -3.38 -0.49
C SER A 32 11.46 -3.59 0.37
N MET A 33 11.61 -4.28 1.50
CA MET A 33 10.54 -4.45 2.48
C MET A 33 9.86 -3.12 2.83
N ASN A 34 10.67 -2.08 3.08
CA ASN A 34 10.15 -0.75 3.41
C ASN A 34 9.33 -0.14 2.26
N ALA A 35 9.79 -0.28 1.02
CA ALA A 35 9.08 0.23 -0.15
C ALA A 35 7.75 -0.51 -0.38
N GLU A 36 7.72 -1.82 -0.13
CA GLU A 36 6.49 -2.62 -0.25
C GLU A 36 5.46 -2.24 0.82
N ILE A 37 5.89 -2.08 2.08
CA ILE A 37 5.00 -1.63 3.16
C ILE A 37 4.45 -0.23 2.84
N ALA A 38 5.31 0.72 2.45
CA ALA A 38 4.89 2.06 2.10
C ALA A 38 3.91 2.06 0.92
N HIS A 39 4.17 1.28 -0.12
CA HIS A 39 3.28 1.15 -1.27
C HIS A 39 1.90 0.62 -0.87
N ARG A 40 1.83 -0.43 -0.05
CA ARG A 40 0.54 -0.99 0.42
C ARG A 40 -0.24 0.03 1.23
N LEU A 41 0.41 0.73 2.16
CA LEU A 41 -0.22 1.76 2.98
C LEU A 41 -0.71 2.93 2.12
N GLN A 42 0.07 3.34 1.12
CA GLN A 42 -0.33 4.38 0.18
C GLN A 42 -1.56 3.94 -0.63
N GLN A 43 -1.58 2.71 -1.15
CA GLN A 43 -2.74 2.18 -1.88
C GLN A 43 -4.00 2.11 -1.00
N THR A 44 -3.87 1.67 0.26
CA THR A 44 -5.00 1.67 1.20
C THR A 44 -5.49 3.09 1.45
N ARG A 45 -4.57 4.03 1.70
CA ARG A 45 -4.90 5.45 1.89
C ARG A 45 -5.61 6.04 0.68
N GLU A 46 -5.13 5.76 -0.53
CA GLU A 46 -5.76 6.24 -1.77
C GLU A 46 -7.18 5.68 -1.95
N ARG A 47 -7.41 4.41 -1.57
CA ARG A 47 -8.75 3.79 -1.59
C ARG A 47 -9.69 4.39 -0.55
N GLU A 48 -9.20 4.66 0.66
CA GLU A 48 -9.99 5.29 1.72
C GLU A 48 -10.36 6.75 1.40
N ASN A 49 -9.48 7.46 0.68
CA ASN A 49 -9.71 8.86 0.29
C ASN A 49 -10.38 8.99 -1.09
N ALA A 50 -10.57 7.89 -1.82
CA ALA A 50 -11.31 7.94 -3.05
C ALA A 50 -12.78 8.27 -2.72
N PRO A 51 -13.37 9.33 -3.30
CA PRO A 51 -14.80 9.52 -3.18
C PRO A 51 -15.46 8.26 -3.73
N GLU A 52 -16.48 7.76 -3.04
CA GLU A 52 -17.29 6.64 -3.50
C GLU A 52 -17.83 6.99 -4.89
N LEU A 53 -17.11 6.56 -5.93
CA LEU A 53 -17.60 6.61 -7.30
C LEU A 53 -18.75 5.61 -7.31
N GLY A 54 -19.95 6.13 -7.06
CA GLY A 54 -21.19 5.39 -7.17
C GLY A 54 -21.21 4.63 -8.50
N PRO A 55 -21.83 3.44 -8.53
CA PRO A 55 -21.87 2.62 -9.73
C PRO A 55 -22.35 3.49 -10.90
N SER A 56 -21.66 3.34 -12.03
CA SER A 56 -21.97 3.98 -13.30
C SER A 56 -23.41 3.66 -13.72
N GLU A 57 -24.39 4.40 -13.21
CA GLU A 57 -25.81 4.26 -13.51
C GLU A 57 -26.30 5.49 -14.29
N ALA A 58 -25.70 5.72 -15.46
CA ALA A 58 -26.17 6.73 -16.40
C ALA A 58 -25.87 6.34 -17.86
N LEU A 59 -26.05 5.06 -18.21
CA LEU A 59 -26.03 4.60 -19.59
C LEU A 59 -27.25 3.73 -19.92
N ASP A 60 -28.45 4.14 -19.47
CA ASP A 60 -29.70 3.61 -20.02
C ASP A 60 -30.82 4.66 -19.84
N ALA A 61 -30.87 5.62 -20.75
CA ALA A 61 -32.07 6.43 -21.02
C ALA A 61 -31.96 7.02 -22.45
N GLN A 62 -32.31 6.20 -23.45
CA GLN A 62 -32.71 6.64 -24.78
C GLN A 62 -34.19 6.35 -24.98
#